data_AF-A0A3D2MUQ1-F1
#
_entry.id   AF-A0A3D2MUQ1-F1
#
_cell.length_a   1.000
_cell.length_b   1.000
_cell.length_c   1.000
_cell.angle_alpha   90.00
_cell.angle_beta   90.00
_cell.angle_gamma   90.00
#
_symmetry.space_group_name_H-M   'P 1'
#
loop_
_entity.id
_entity.type
_entity.pdbx_description
1 polymer ?
#
loop_
_entity_poly.entity_id
_entity_poly.type
_entity_poly.pdbx_seq_one_letter_code
_entity_poly.pdbx_strand_id
1 'polypeptide(L)'
;MQHLKDYTLINIGPQNGFEALFVNFHNTVSASHLDLRQAMAVDQQAVINGPLYRFASRLCTDHPSALHPGYGPYAVSYTLFDLVAANNLPDDNGWVKGADGVRAKVGQHLEFRYSTTTSFKSWRLDVETLLQRDFRQIGIKLDIQNYP
;
A
#
# COMPACT_ATOMS: atom_id res chain seq x y z
N MET A 1 9.57 20.41 -27.39
CA MET A 1 8.36 19.75 -26.86
C MET A 1 7.27 19.88 -27.90
N GLN A 2 6.71 18.77 -28.37
CA GLN A 2 5.63 18.79 -29.35
C GLN A 2 4.33 19.03 -28.57
N HIS A 3 3.76 20.23 -28.67
CA HIS A 3 2.47 20.52 -28.07
C HIS A 3 1.39 19.83 -28.91
N LEU A 4 0.75 18.82 -28.35
CA LEU A 4 -0.44 18.21 -28.92
C LEU A 4 -1.52 19.31 -29.03
N LYS A 5 -2.08 19.47 -30.23
CA LYS A 5 -3.23 20.34 -30.51
C LYS A 5 -4.42 19.43 -30.87
N ASP A 6 -5.63 19.87 -30.55
CA ASP A 6 -6.89 19.21 -30.93
C ASP A 6 -7.10 17.79 -30.36
N TYR A 7 -6.80 17.58 -29.07
CA TYR A 7 -7.11 16.34 -28.36
C TYR A 7 -8.17 16.55 -27.28
N THR A 8 -9.01 15.54 -27.09
CA THR A 8 -9.93 15.45 -25.96
C THR A 8 -9.47 14.32 -25.06
N LEU A 9 -9.16 14.63 -23.81
CA LEU A 9 -8.98 13.60 -22.79
C LEU A 9 -10.36 13.04 -22.45
N ILE A 10 -10.60 11.79 -22.85
CA ILE A 10 -11.79 11.06 -22.43
C ILE A 10 -11.49 10.34 -21.12
N ASN A 11 -12.35 10.55 -20.12
CA ASN A 11 -12.34 9.71 -18.94
C ASN A 11 -13.02 8.39 -19.33
N ILE A 12 -12.25 7.30 -19.35
CA ILE A 12 -12.67 5.95 -19.73
C ILE A 12 -13.57 5.30 -18.66
N GLY A 13 -14.56 6.03 -18.14
CA GLY A 13 -15.56 5.52 -17.19
C GLY A 13 -14.98 4.82 -15.95
N PRO A 14 -15.85 4.23 -15.12
CA PRO A 14 -15.39 3.38 -14.03
C PRO A 14 -14.74 2.11 -14.60
N GLN A 15 -13.54 1.79 -14.08
CA GLN A 15 -12.78 0.61 -14.45
C GLN A 15 -13.10 -0.57 -13.52
N ASN A 16 -12.99 -1.80 -14.01
CA ASN A 16 -13.22 -3.01 -13.20
C ASN A 16 -11.96 -3.55 -12.51
N GLY A 17 -10.83 -2.85 -12.64
CA GLY A 17 -9.58 -3.20 -11.96
C GLY A 17 -9.43 -2.50 -10.61
N PHE A 18 -8.68 -3.13 -9.71
CA PHE A 18 -8.21 -2.55 -8.46
C PHE A 18 -6.73 -2.89 -8.25
N GLU A 19 -6.08 -2.16 -7.35
CA GLU A 19 -4.72 -2.44 -6.91
C GLU A 19 -4.73 -2.62 -5.39
N ALA A 20 -3.95 -3.58 -4.90
CA ALA A 20 -3.87 -3.85 -3.46
C ALA A 20 -2.46 -4.33 -3.07
N LEU A 21 -2.09 -4.03 -1.83
CA LEU A 21 -1.00 -4.68 -1.12
C LEU A 21 -1.53 -5.98 -0.51
N PHE A 22 -0.95 -7.12 -0.88
CA PHE A 22 -1.34 -8.41 -0.33
C PHE A 22 -0.34 -8.88 0.72
N VAL A 23 -0.87 -9.31 1.87
CA VAL A 23 -0.07 -9.84 2.98
C VAL A 23 -0.11 -11.36 2.94
N ASN A 24 1.07 -11.99 2.93
CA ASN A 24 1.17 -13.45 2.98
C ASN A 24 0.94 -13.94 4.43
N PHE A 25 -0.10 -14.73 4.68
CA PHE A 25 -0.41 -15.32 5.99
C PHE A 25 0.28 -16.65 6.28
N HIS A 26 1.15 -17.15 5.39
CA HIS A 26 2.10 -18.21 5.75
C HIS A 26 3.29 -17.68 6.57
N ASN A 27 3.55 -16.36 6.53
CA ASN A 27 4.50 -15.72 7.44
C ASN A 27 3.80 -15.55 8.81
N THR A 28 4.38 -16.13 9.85
CA THR A 28 3.76 -16.17 11.18
C THR A 28 3.67 -14.80 11.84
N VAL A 29 4.62 -13.89 11.57
CA VAL A 29 4.59 -12.51 12.08
C VAL A 29 3.39 -11.76 11.49
N SER A 30 3.24 -11.76 10.16
CA SER A 30 2.12 -11.06 9.52
C SER A 30 0.76 -11.73 9.78
N ALA A 31 0.72 -13.04 9.97
CA ALA A 31 -0.51 -13.78 10.26
C ALA A 31 -1.02 -13.56 11.68
N SER A 32 -0.14 -13.61 12.68
CA SER A 32 -0.53 -13.60 14.09
C SER A 32 -0.73 -12.19 14.67
N HIS A 33 -0.22 -11.16 14.01
CA HIS A 33 -0.23 -9.80 14.54
C HIS A 33 -1.17 -8.85 13.78
N LEU A 34 -2.39 -8.68 14.31
CA LEU A 34 -3.37 -7.75 13.76
C LEU A 34 -2.90 -6.29 13.89
N ASP A 35 -2.24 -5.97 15.01
CA ASP A 35 -1.63 -4.66 15.28
C ASP A 35 -0.70 -4.22 14.15
N LEU A 36 0.15 -5.14 13.67
CA LEU A 36 1.06 -4.85 12.56
C LEU A 36 0.32 -4.61 11.25
N ARG A 37 -0.71 -5.41 10.95
CA ARG A 37 -1.50 -5.23 9.71
C ARG A 37 -2.28 -3.93 9.73
N GLN A 38 -2.79 -3.53 10.89
CA GLN A 38 -3.47 -2.24 11.07
C GLN A 38 -2.48 -1.07 11.00
N ALA A 39 -1.25 -1.28 11.46
CA ALA A 39 -0.17 -0.28 11.40
C ALA A 39 0.39 -0.06 9.98
N MET A 40 0.19 -0.98 9.03
CA MET A 40 0.63 -0.86 7.64
C MET A 40 -0.14 0.24 6.88
N ALA A 41 0.10 1.49 7.26
CA ALA A 41 -0.49 2.68 6.68
C ALA A 41 0.24 3.04 5.38
N VAL A 42 -0.53 3.23 4.31
CA VAL A 42 -0.03 3.64 3.00
C VAL A 42 -0.64 4.99 2.65
N ASP A 43 0.17 5.95 2.22
CA ASP A 43 -0.34 7.21 1.67
C ASP A 43 -0.93 6.97 0.28
N GLN A 44 -2.17 6.47 0.26
CA GLN A 44 -2.91 6.20 -0.97
C GLN A 44 -3.06 7.46 -1.83
N GLN A 45 -3.11 8.65 -1.22
CA GLN A 45 -3.24 9.90 -1.97
C GLN A 45 -1.93 10.29 -2.66
N ALA A 46 -0.77 10.07 -2.03
CA ALA A 46 0.52 10.22 -2.68
C ALA A 46 0.69 9.22 -3.83
N VAL A 47 0.27 7.97 -3.65
CA VAL A 47 0.26 6.95 -4.72
C VAL A 47 -0.62 7.40 -5.89
N ILE A 48 -1.85 7.87 -5.62
CA ILE A 48 -2.78 8.36 -6.64
C ILE A 48 -2.19 9.56 -7.39
N ASN A 49 -1.61 10.53 -6.66
CA ASN A 49 -1.13 11.77 -7.25
C ASN A 49 0.20 11.62 -8.01
N GLY A 50 1.08 10.72 -7.56
CA GLY A 50 2.40 10.49 -8.15
C GLY A 50 2.36 9.34 -9.16
N PRO A 51 2.69 8.10 -8.76
CA PRO A 51 2.80 6.95 -9.68
C PRO A 51 1.58 6.71 -10.58
N LEU A 52 0.38 7.03 -10.11
CA LEU A 52 -0.86 6.80 -10.87
C LEU A 52 -1.35 8.04 -11.64
N TYR A 53 -0.62 9.16 -11.59
CA TYR A 53 -0.91 10.40 -12.32
C TYR A 53 -2.37 10.89 -12.22
N ARG A 54 -3.00 10.66 -11.07
CA ARG A 54 -4.41 10.99 -10.78
C ARG A 54 -5.45 10.21 -11.60
N PHE A 55 -5.04 9.12 -12.27
CA PHE A 55 -5.93 8.21 -13.03
C PHE A 55 -6.52 7.08 -12.18
N ALA A 56 -6.49 7.22 -10.85
CA ALA A 56 -7.07 6.25 -9.92
C ALA A 56 -7.90 6.96 -8.85
N SER A 57 -8.90 6.25 -8.33
CA SER A 57 -9.70 6.68 -7.18
C SER A 57 -9.45 5.74 -6.02
N ARG A 58 -9.60 6.25 -4.80
CA ARG A 58 -9.49 5.46 -3.58
C ARG A 58 -10.59 4.39 -3.53
N LEU A 59 -10.24 3.17 -3.14
CA LEU A 59 -11.16 2.06 -2.93
C LEU A 59 -10.98 1.46 -1.52
N CYS A 60 -12.07 1.02 -0.90
CA CYS A 60 -12.08 0.26 0.36
C CYS A 60 -12.35 -1.24 0.17
N THR A 61 -12.69 -1.63 -1.05
CA THR A 61 -13.07 -2.98 -1.44
C THR A 61 -12.36 -3.28 -2.76
N ASP A 62 -12.15 -4.56 -3.00
CA ASP A 62 -11.76 -5.16 -4.27
C ASP A 62 -12.83 -5.02 -5.37
N HIS A 63 -14.04 -4.58 -5.04
CA HIS A 63 -15.10 -4.32 -6.02
C HIS A 63 -15.23 -2.82 -6.34
N PRO A 64 -14.72 -2.34 -7.49
CA PRO A 64 -14.91 -0.96 -7.91
C PRO A 64 -16.35 -0.70 -8.38
N SER A 65 -16.71 0.58 -8.51
CA SER A 65 -18.05 1.03 -8.94
C SER A 65 -18.45 0.56 -10.34
N ALA A 66 -17.54 0.01 -11.15
CA ALA A 66 -17.89 -0.60 -12.43
C ALA A 66 -18.67 -1.92 -12.27
N LEU A 67 -18.61 -2.58 -11.10
CA LEU A 67 -19.23 -3.88 -10.88
C LEU A 67 -20.66 -3.75 -10.36
N HIS A 68 -21.63 -4.10 -11.21
CA HIS A 68 -23.06 -4.08 -10.90
C HIS A 68 -23.75 -5.40 -11.30
N PRO A 69 -24.33 -6.17 -10.35
CA PRO A 69 -24.21 -6.01 -8.89
C PRO A 69 -22.79 -6.36 -8.40
N GLY A 70 -22.34 -5.78 -7.29
CA GLY A 70 -21.04 -6.11 -6.70
C GLY A 70 -20.39 -4.96 -5.93
N TYR A 71 -20.63 -3.71 -6.37
CA TYR A 71 -20.15 -2.53 -5.67
C TYR A 71 -20.99 -2.19 -4.44
N GLY A 72 -20.34 -2.20 -3.27
CA GLY A 72 -20.92 -1.73 -2.01
C GLY A 72 -20.35 -0.35 -1.62
N PRO A 73 -21.04 0.77 -1.87
CA PRO A 73 -20.53 2.11 -1.55
C PRO A 73 -20.41 2.37 -0.03
N TYR A 74 -20.97 1.50 0.81
CA TYR A 74 -21.03 1.63 2.26
C TYR A 74 -19.94 0.83 3.02
N ALA A 75 -19.02 0.17 2.31
CA ALA A 75 -17.84 -0.45 2.94
C ALA A 75 -16.82 0.64 3.30
N VAL A 76 -17.14 1.50 4.25
CA VAL A 76 -16.34 2.68 4.62
C VAL A 76 -15.66 2.46 5.96
N SER A 77 -14.64 1.62 5.97
CA SER A 77 -13.55 1.81 6.93
C SER A 77 -12.27 2.04 6.14
N TYR A 78 -11.98 3.30 5.89
CA TYR A 78 -10.69 3.70 5.37
C TYR A 78 -9.67 3.60 6.51
N THR A 79 -8.65 2.77 6.36
CA THR A 79 -7.42 3.02 7.12
C THR A 79 -6.87 4.37 6.65
N LEU A 80 -7.03 5.40 7.47
CA LEU A 80 -6.46 6.71 7.17
C LEU A 80 -4.94 6.59 7.26
N PHE A 81 -4.25 7.32 6.39
CA PHE A 81 -2.81 7.46 6.51
C PHE A 81 -2.50 8.35 7.72
N ASP A 82 -2.22 7.71 8.84
CA ASP A 82 -1.87 8.36 10.10
C ASP A 82 -0.63 7.67 10.67
N LEU A 83 0.51 8.32 10.50
CA LEU A 83 1.80 7.81 10.95
C LEU A 83 1.92 7.77 12.48
N VAL A 84 1.18 8.62 13.20
CA VAL A 84 1.21 8.63 14.67
C VAL A 84 0.47 7.40 15.16
N ALA A 85 -0.77 7.19 14.71
CA ALA A 85 -1.56 6.02 15.05
C ALA A 85 -0.85 4.71 14.63
N ALA A 86 -0.26 4.70 13.44
CA ALA A 86 0.49 3.55 12.93
C ALA A 86 1.77 3.24 13.73
N ASN A 87 2.39 4.23 14.38
CA ASN A 87 3.51 3.97 15.30
C ASN A 87 3.04 3.47 16.65
N ASN A 88 1.95 4.03 17.19
CA ASN A 88 1.44 3.65 18.51
C ASN A 88 1.02 2.17 18.57
N LEU A 89 0.38 1.66 17.49
CA LEU A 89 -0.11 0.28 17.46
C LEU A 89 0.99 -0.77 17.76
N PRO A 90 2.15 -0.80 17.06
CA PRO A 90 3.24 -1.69 17.43
C PRO A 90 3.88 -1.36 18.78
N ASP A 91 4.01 -0.07 19.14
CA ASP A 91 4.60 0.36 20.43
C ASP A 91 3.81 -0.23 21.62
N ASP A 92 2.48 -0.08 21.60
CA ASP A 92 1.57 -0.59 22.64
C ASP A 92 1.59 -2.13 22.73
N ASN A 93 2.02 -2.80 21.66
CA ASN A 93 2.12 -4.25 21.59
C ASN A 93 3.55 -4.76 21.79
N GLY A 94 4.47 -3.91 22.27
CA GLY A 94 5.82 -4.31 22.70
C GLY A 94 6.82 -4.51 21.56
N TRP A 95 6.55 -3.95 20.38
CA TRP A 95 7.52 -3.85 19.29
C TRP A 95 8.38 -2.60 19.47
N VAL A 96 9.69 -2.76 19.58
CA VAL A 96 10.61 -1.64 19.85
C VAL A 96 11.50 -1.37 18.64
N LYS A 97 11.62 -0.11 18.21
CA LYS A 97 12.56 0.29 17.15
C LYS A 97 14.00 0.09 17.60
N GLY A 98 14.77 -0.66 16.81
CA GLY A 98 16.22 -0.80 16.96
C GLY A 98 16.99 0.42 16.44
N ALA A 99 18.32 0.38 16.57
CA ALA A 99 19.21 1.44 16.09
C ALA A 99 19.19 1.58 14.54
N ASP A 100 18.84 0.51 13.84
CA ASP A 100 18.60 0.48 12.39
C ASP A 100 17.22 1.06 11.99
N GLY A 101 16.40 1.42 12.99
CA GLY A 101 15.03 1.89 12.81
C GLY A 101 14.01 0.78 12.59
N VAL A 102 14.41 -0.49 12.62
CA VAL A 102 13.52 -1.63 12.41
C VAL A 102 13.01 -2.13 13.76
N ARG A 103 11.70 -2.37 13.85
CA ARG A 103 11.07 -2.86 15.08
C ARG A 103 11.38 -4.33 15.30
N ALA A 104 11.59 -4.69 16.56
CA ALA A 104 11.79 -6.07 16.98
C ALA A 104 11.01 -6.41 18.25
N LYS A 105 10.66 -7.69 18.39
CA LYS A 105 10.02 -8.28 19.57
C LYS A 105 10.42 -9.75 19.70
N VAL A 106 11.02 -10.14 20.82
CA VAL A 106 11.37 -11.54 21.14
C VAL A 106 12.09 -12.23 19.96
N GLY A 107 13.12 -11.59 19.40
CA GLY A 107 13.92 -12.11 18.29
C GLY A 107 13.25 -12.08 16.91
N GLN A 108 12.01 -11.59 16.80
CA GLN A 108 11.35 -11.32 15.52
C GLN A 108 11.65 -9.88 15.10
N HIS A 109 12.01 -9.68 13.84
CA HIS A 109 12.22 -8.36 13.23
C HIS A 109 11.11 -8.08 12.23
N LEU A 110 10.64 -6.84 12.18
CA LEU A 110 9.66 -6.38 11.18
C LEU A 110 10.33 -6.10 9.84
N GLU A 111 10.90 -7.14 9.25
CA GLU A 111 11.49 -7.12 7.93
C GLU A 111 10.75 -8.09 7.01
N PHE A 112 10.24 -7.58 5.90
CA PHE A 112 9.46 -8.36 4.94
C PHE A 112 10.02 -8.20 3.53
N ARG A 113 10.02 -9.30 2.78
CA ARG A 113 10.20 -9.23 1.34
C ARG A 113 8.93 -8.74 0.69
N TYR A 114 9.06 -7.76 -0.19
CA TYR A 114 7.97 -7.27 -1.04
C TYR A 114 8.36 -7.41 -2.50
N SER A 115 7.38 -7.73 -3.34
CA SER A 115 7.64 -8.03 -4.74
C SER A 115 6.48 -7.61 -5.61
N THR A 116 6.82 -7.18 -6.82
CA THR A 116 5.88 -6.99 -7.91
C THR A 116 6.41 -7.55 -9.23
N THR A 117 5.53 -7.57 -10.23
CA THR A 117 5.87 -7.93 -11.61
C THR A 117 6.55 -6.76 -12.29
N THR A 118 7.71 -6.99 -12.90
CA THR A 118 8.43 -5.95 -13.64
C THR A 118 7.91 -5.75 -15.07
N SER A 119 7.32 -6.79 -15.68
CA SER A 119 6.86 -6.76 -17.07
C SER A 119 5.53 -6.05 -17.29
N PHE A 120 4.76 -5.81 -16.22
CA PHE A 120 3.42 -5.24 -16.29
C PHE A 120 3.27 -4.09 -15.29
N LYS A 121 2.75 -2.94 -15.76
CA LYS A 121 2.46 -1.75 -14.95
C LYS A 121 3.68 -1.21 -14.19
N SER A 122 4.64 -0.64 -14.92
CA SER A 122 5.91 -0.11 -14.37
C SER A 122 5.76 0.87 -13.21
N TRP A 123 4.64 1.57 -13.09
CA TRP A 123 4.33 2.44 -11.96
C TRP A 123 4.34 1.71 -10.61
N ARG A 124 4.21 0.38 -10.58
CA ARG A 124 4.30 -0.41 -9.35
C ARG A 124 5.68 -0.30 -8.69
N LEU A 125 6.75 -0.09 -9.46
CA LEU A 125 8.10 0.13 -8.95
C LEU A 125 8.21 1.47 -8.19
N ASP A 126 7.50 2.49 -8.68
CA ASP A 126 7.43 3.79 -7.99
C ASP A 126 6.56 3.69 -6.74
N VAL A 127 5.47 2.91 -6.78
CA VAL A 127 4.63 2.60 -5.61
C VAL A 127 5.43 1.85 -4.56
N GLU A 128 6.24 0.87 -4.93
CA GLU A 128 7.15 0.15 -4.04
C GLU A 128 8.08 1.08 -3.26
N THR A 129 8.59 2.12 -3.92
CA THR A 129 9.45 3.13 -3.28
C THR A 129 8.68 3.95 -2.23
N LEU A 130 7.41 4.30 -2.52
CA LEU A 130 6.54 4.98 -1.55
C LEU A 130 6.21 4.07 -0.36
N LEU A 131 5.93 2.79 -0.61
CA LEU A 131 5.68 1.80 0.44
C LEU A 131 6.90 1.61 1.33
N GLN A 132 8.09 1.45 0.75
CA GLN A 132 9.35 1.38 1.51
C GLN A 132 9.55 2.62 2.40
N ARG A 133 9.31 3.81 1.86
CA ARG A 133 9.41 5.07 2.61
C ARG A 133 8.42 5.11 3.77
N ASP A 134 7.15 4.80 3.53
CA ASP A 134 6.08 4.89 4.53
C ASP A 134 6.29 3.85 5.64
N PHE A 135 6.62 2.61 5.26
CA PHE A 135 6.81 1.51 6.21
C PHE A 135 8.06 1.72 7.06
N ARG A 136 9.13 2.31 6.50
CA ARG A 136 10.32 2.66 7.27
C ARG A 136 10.01 3.66 8.40
N GLN A 137 9.08 4.60 8.19
CA GLN A 137 8.71 5.58 9.22
C GLN A 137 8.01 4.94 10.43
N ILE A 138 7.31 3.83 10.22
CA ILE A 138 6.66 3.04 11.27
C ILE A 138 7.55 1.88 11.77
N GLY A 139 8.80 1.79 11.30
CA GLY A 139 9.78 0.81 11.72
C GLY A 139 9.59 -0.59 11.12
N ILE A 140 8.98 -0.67 9.94
CA ILE A 140 8.89 -1.88 9.12
C ILE A 140 9.86 -1.73 7.95
N LYS A 141 10.75 -2.69 7.76
CA LYS A 141 11.65 -2.75 6.61
C LYS A 141 11.01 -3.58 5.50
N LEU A 142 10.96 -3.03 4.29
CA LEU A 142 10.62 -3.77 3.09
C LEU A 142 11.88 -3.99 2.25
N ASP A 143 12.21 -5.26 2.00
CA ASP A 143 13.24 -5.68 1.05
C ASP A 143 12.58 -5.98 -0.30
N ILE A 144 12.83 -5.14 -1.31
CA ILE A 144 12.20 -5.29 -2.63
C ILE A 144 12.94 -6.35 -3.43
N GLN A 145 12.21 -7.37 -3.86
CA GLN A 145 12.69 -8.39 -4.78
C GLN A 145 11.63 -8.66 -5.85
N ASN A 146 11.84 -8.09 -7.04
CA ASN A 146 10.88 -8.18 -8.13
C ASN A 146 11.18 -9.33 -9.08
N TYR A 147 10.14 -9.76 -9.78
CA TYR A 147 10.19 -10.87 -10.72
C TYR A 147 9.63 -10.44 -12.08
N PRO A 148 10.08 -11.06 -13.19
CA PRO A 148 9.57 -10.79 -14.54
C PRO A 148 8.04 -10.90 -14.62
#